data_AF-A0A1H6UAW9-F1
#
_entry.id   AF-A0A1H6UAW9-F1
#
_cell.length_a   1.000
_cell.length_b   1.000
_cell.length_c   1.000
_cell.angle_alpha   90.00
_cell.angle_beta   90.00
_cell.angle_gamma   90.00
#
_symmetry.space_group_name_H-M   'P 1'
#
loop_
_entity.id
_entity.type
_entity.pdbx_description
1 polymer ?
#
loop_
_entity_poly.entity_id
_entity_poly.type
_entity_poly.pdbx_seq_one_letter_code
_entity_poly.pdbx_strand_id
1 'polypeptide(L)' 'MKNKEKYYRALIENNGQLNEIDLGTSVGLSEEETTIIISQLLSEYKIENIDNRVCKYSPMKRVKKKTIVSR' A
#
# COMPACT_ATOMS: atom_id res chain seq x y z
N MET A 1 -11.11 5.03 -10.63
CA MET A 1 -9.72 5.05 -11.13
C MET A 1 -9.14 3.63 -11.04
N LYS A 2 -8.91 2.94 -12.17
CA LYS A 2 -8.43 1.53 -12.17
C LYS A 2 -6.99 1.38 -11.67
N ASN A 3 -6.15 2.40 -11.86
CA ASN A 3 -4.73 2.34 -11.51
C ASN A 3 -4.49 2.32 -9.99
N LYS A 4 -5.29 3.09 -9.25
CA LYS A 4 -5.24 3.13 -7.78
C LYS A 4 -5.53 1.76 -7.15
N GLU A 5 -6.52 1.05 -7.67
CA GLU A 5 -6.89 -0.27 -7.16
C GLU A 5 -5.86 -1.35 -7.52
N LYS A 6 -5.27 -1.27 -8.73
CA LYS A 6 -4.14 -2.12 -9.12
C LYS A 6 -2.95 -1.93 -8.19
N TYR A 7 -2.55 -0.68 -7.96
CA TYR A 7 -1.44 -0.37 -7.05
C TYR A 7 -1.73 -0.84 -5.63
N TYR A 8 -2.94 -0.62 -5.12
CA TYR A 8 -3.33 -1.06 -3.78
C TYR A 8 -3.29 -2.60 -3.63
N ARG A 9 -3.74 -3.35 -4.64
CA ARG A 9 -3.61 -4.82 -4.64
C ARG A 9 -2.16 -5.27 -4.69
N ALA A 10 -1.34 -4.65 -5.53
CA ALA A 10 0.08 -4.92 -5.60
C ALA A 10 0.75 -4.65 -4.24
N LEU A 11 0.41 -3.55 -3.56
CA LEU A 11 0.95 -3.19 -2.24
C LEU A 11 0.60 -4.26 -1.18
N ILE A 12 -0.59 -4.89 -1.27
CA ILE A 12 -1.01 -6.01 -0.40
C ILE A 12 -0.22 -7.28 -0.71
N GLU A 13 -0.10 -7.65 -1.99
CA GLU A 13 0.62 -8.86 -2.42
C GLU A 13 2.12 -8.76 -2.14
N ASN A 14 2.67 -7.56 -2.30
CA ASN A 14 4.08 -7.30 -2.11
C ASN A 14 4.51 -7.36 -0.63
N ASN A 15 3.59 -7.01 0.29
CA ASN A 15 3.82 -7.08 1.74
C ASN A 15 5.08 -6.30 2.22
N GLY A 16 5.46 -5.25 1.48
CA GLY A 16 6.60 -4.39 1.79
C GLY A 16 7.97 -4.96 1.42
N GLN A 17 8.04 -5.86 0.44
CA GLN A 17 9.29 -6.40 -0.13
C GLN A 17 9.96 -5.41 -1.10
N LEU A 18 9.17 -4.69 -1.91
CA LEU A 18 9.64 -3.68 -2.86
C LEU A 18 9.28 -2.27 -2.38
N ASN A 19 10.12 -1.31 -2.74
CA ASN A 19 9.86 0.11 -2.54
C ASN A 19 8.61 0.56 -3.29
N GLU A 20 8.05 1.69 -2.90
CA GLU A 20 6.85 2.22 -3.54
C GLU A 20 7.02 2.44 -5.06
N ILE A 21 8.19 2.91 -5.49
CA ILE A 21 8.53 3.16 -6.90
C ILE A 21 8.62 1.86 -7.71
N ASP A 22 9.31 0.86 -7.15
CA ASP A 22 9.55 -0.42 -7.80
C ASP A 22 8.24 -1.23 -7.91
N LEU A 23 7.42 -1.16 -6.86
CA LEU A 23 6.05 -1.65 -6.88
C LEU A 23 5.23 -0.98 -7.99
N GLY A 24 5.30 0.35 -8.10
CA GLY A 24 4.65 1.12 -9.15
C GLY A 24 5.02 0.63 -10.55
N THR A 25 6.32 0.46 -10.79
CA THR A 25 6.86 -0.05 -12.04
C THR A 25 6.37 -1.48 -12.34
N SER A 26 6.30 -2.34 -11.32
CA SER A 26 5.79 -3.71 -11.44
C SER A 26 4.33 -3.78 -11.91
N VAL A 27 3.49 -2.81 -11.51
CA VAL A 27 2.10 -2.68 -11.99
C VAL A 27 1.96 -1.89 -13.31
N GLY A 28 3.07 -1.42 -13.89
CA GLY A 28 3.10 -0.61 -15.11
C GLY A 28 2.73 0.85 -14.90
N LEU A 29 3.05 1.40 -13.72
CA LEU A 29 2.89 2.81 -13.38
C LEU A 29 4.25 3.50 -13.38
N SER A 30 4.28 4.73 -13.86
CA SER A 30 5.45 5.60 -13.72
C SER A 30 5.64 6.05 -12.28
N GLU A 31 6.84 6.52 -11.95
CA GLU A 31 7.20 7.04 -10.62
C GLU A 31 6.29 8.20 -10.18
N GLU A 32 5.98 9.09 -11.13
CA GLU A 32 5.05 10.21 -10.98
C GLU A 32 3.63 9.75 -10.63
N GLU A 33 3.04 8.86 -11.44
CA GLU A 33 1.72 8.27 -11.22
C GLU A 33 1.65 7.55 -9.87
N THR A 34 2.72 6.82 -9.54
CA THR A 34 2.86 6.08 -8.29
C THR A 34 2.81 7.01 -7.08
N THR A 35 3.55 8.12 -7.14
CA THR A 35 3.56 9.15 -6.08
C THR A 35 2.20 9.81 -5.91
N ILE A 36 1.50 10.11 -7.01
CA ILE A 36 0.14 10.65 -6.97
C ILE A 36 -0.82 9.65 -6.31
N ILE A 37 -0.75 8.37 -6.68
CA ILE A 37 -1.59 7.32 -6.11
C ILE A 37 -1.32 7.15 -4.61
N ILE A 38 -0.06 7.13 -4.20
CA ILE A 38 0.35 7.05 -2.80
C ILE A 38 -0.22 8.22 -2.02
N SER A 39 -0.03 9.45 -2.50
CA SER A 39 -0.55 10.67 -1.86
C SER A 39 -2.07 10.62 -1.68
N GLN A 40 -2.80 10.16 -2.70
CA GLN A 40 -4.24 9.96 -2.60
C GLN A 40 -4.65 8.82 -1.64
N LEU A 41 -3.87 7.74 -1.56
CA LEU A 41 -4.12 6.62 -0.63
C LEU A 41 -3.83 7.03 0.82
N LEU A 42 -2.81 7.85 1.03
CA LEU A 42 -2.43 8.46 2.31
C LEU A 42 -3.54 9.41 2.79
N SER A 43 -4.03 10.27 1.90
CA SER A 43 -5.14 11.18 2.18
C SER A 43 -6.45 10.44 2.45
N GLU A 44 -6.68 9.28 1.81
CA GLU A 44 -7.79 8.38 2.11
C GLU A 44 -7.58 7.48 3.34
N TYR A 45 -6.45 7.59 4.07
CA TYR A 45 -6.09 6.70 5.19
C TYR A 45 -6.16 5.20 4.83
N LYS A 46 -5.85 4.84 3.58
CA LYS A 46 -5.78 3.45 3.13
C LYS A 46 -4.42 2.81 3.35
N ILE A 47 -3.38 3.62 3.47
CA ILE A 47 -2.00 3.20 3.70
C ILE A 47 -1.42 3.98 4.88
N GLU A 48 -0.48 3.36 5.58
CA GLU A 48 0.23 3.93 6.72
C GLU A 48 1.73 4.02 6.39
N ASN A 49 2.41 5.02 6.96
CA ASN A 49 3.87 5.11 6.91
C ASN A 49 4.49 4.27 8.03
N ILE A 50 5.38 3.33 7.67
CA ILE A 50 6.11 2.46 8.59
C ILE A 50 7.61 2.72 8.42
N ASP A 51 8.23 3.34 9.43
CA ASP A 51 9.65 3.76 9.41
C ASP A 51 10.69 2.62 9.52
N ASN A 52 10.30 1.35 9.33
CA ASN A 52 11.19 0.20 9.57
C ASN A 52 11.15 -0.87 8.46
N ARG A 53 10.83 -0.47 7.22
CA ARG A 53 10.78 -1.36 6.05
C ARG A 53 11.36 -0.69 4.81
N VAL A 54 11.70 -1.55 3.85
CA VAL A 54 12.13 -1.20 2.48
C VAL A 54 11.07 -0.31 1.83
N CYS A 55 9.80 -0.72 1.90
CA CYS A 55 8.67 0.15 1.58
C CYS A 55 8.26 0.95 2.83
N LYS A 56 8.35 2.28 2.75
CA LYS A 56 7.84 3.16 3.82
C LYS A 56 6.32 3.12 3.93
N TYR A 57 5.61 2.61 2.93
CA TYR A 57 4.16 2.56 2.92
C TYR A 57 3.65 1.12 3.03
N SER A 58 2.70 0.90 3.93
CA SER A 58 2.02 -0.38 4.09
C SER A 58 0.52 -0.21 3.91
N PRO A 59 -0.20 -1.17 3.30
CA PRO A 59 -1.65 -1.14 3.31
C PRO A 59 -2.08 -1.17 4.77
N MET A 60 -2.94 -0.22 5.14
CA MET A 60 -3.55 -0.24 6.45
C MET A 60 -4.33 -1.55 6.49
N LYS A 61 -3.88 -2.52 7.29
CA LYS A 61 -4.64 -3.74 7.51
C LYS A 61 -5.96 -3.24 8.04
N ARG A 62 -7.02 -3.26 7.21
CA ARG A 62 -8.39 -3.20 7.72
C ARG A 62 -8.42 -4.31 8.73
N VAL A 63 -8.36 -3.93 10.00
CA VAL A 63 -8.40 -4.85 11.11
C VAL A 63 -9.76 -5.50 10.91
N LYS A 64 -9.79 -6.68 10.27
CA LYS A 64 -10.90 -7.60 10.52
C LYS A 64 -10.81 -7.75 12.01
N LYS A 65 -11.74 -7.12 12.73
CA LYS A 65 -11.96 -7.35 14.16
C LYS A 65 -12.13 -8.85 14.29
N LYS A 66 -11.03 -9.58 14.43
CA LYS A 66 -11.06 -10.96 14.85
C LYS A 66 -11.22 -10.78 16.35
N THR A 67 -12.49 -10.78 16.75
CA THR A 67 -12.91 -10.79 18.14
C THR A 67 -11.96 -11.68 18.89
N ILE A 68 -11.24 -11.08 19.83
CA ILE A 68 -10.38 -11.77 20.76
C ILE A 68 -11.37 -12.57 21.62
N VAL A 69 -11.58 -13.84 21.30
CA VAL A 69 -12.15 -14.76 22.27
C VAL A 69 -10.95 -15.36 22.97
N SER A 70 -10.52 -14.65 24.01
CA SER A 70 -9.70 -15.21 25.07
C SER A 70 -10.49 -16.37 25.70
N ARG A 71 -9.91 -17.57 25.72
CA ARG A 71 -10.31 -18.66 26.61
C ARG A 71 -9.06 -19.29 27.19
#